data_AF-A0A9N9JT41-F1
#
_entry.id   AF-A0A9N9JT41-F1
#
_cell.length_a   1.000
_cell.length_b   1.000
_cell.length_c   1.000
_cell.angle_alpha   90.00
_cell.angle_beta   90.00
_cell.angle_gamma   90.00
#
_symmetry.space_group_name_H-M   'P 1'
#
loop_
_entity.id
_entity.type
_entity.pdbx_description
1 polymer ?
#
loop_
_entity_poly.entity_id
_entity_poly.type
_entity_poly.pdbx_seq_one_letter_code
_entity_poly.pdbx_strand_id
1 'polypeptide(L)'
;MTTNPNIVIVGGGYGGIAVATKLESSLHKTHQIILIERKTHFYHSIGGLRTVVEDGFEKKVIVDTETELGTHIPFKYLIIATGSNHSKPAKMIKKRVPWALVELAGEIASVYQDKEVTLIHAENHLLTDKFPKKMTDLLAKQLRELNVKLIFGEKGTQIESDVQFVAFGAKPNTEVIITLDQSLIEQHTTLVKVKPTLQLENDNYAHIFALGDITNIKETKLAYRAGLHADVVTKNIIALINNKKLVEYSPGAEAMLVTIGKNKGASLLPMGNMVVGSFMTKNIKGKTLIVDKTWKSLNATPAA
;
A
#
# COMPACT_ATOMS: atom_id res chain seq x y z
N MET A 1 -2.94 -24.39 32.89
CA MET A 1 -2.15 -23.25 32.40
C MET A 1 -3.12 -22.32 31.71
N THR A 2 -3.31 -21.09 32.20
CA THR A 2 -4.14 -20.10 31.48
C THR A 2 -3.36 -19.69 30.23
N THR A 3 -3.78 -20.19 29.07
CA THR A 3 -3.20 -19.82 27.79
C THR A 3 -3.39 -18.31 27.60
N ASN A 4 -2.30 -17.60 27.32
CA ASN A 4 -2.35 -16.17 27.04
C ASN A 4 -3.39 -15.90 25.91
N PRO A 5 -4.29 -14.92 26.07
CA PRO A 5 -5.31 -14.63 25.06
C PRO A 5 -4.66 -14.22 23.74
N ASN A 6 -5.22 -14.71 22.64
CA ASN A 6 -4.71 -14.46 21.30
C ASN A 6 -5.13 -13.09 20.77
N ILE A 7 -4.21 -12.41 20.09
CA ILE A 7 -4.47 -11.26 19.23
C ILE A 7 -4.13 -11.69 17.80
N VAL A 8 -5.15 -11.78 16.95
CA VAL A 8 -5.02 -12.34 15.60
C VAL A 8 -4.99 -11.21 14.57
N ILE A 9 -4.04 -11.27 13.65
CA ILE A 9 -3.85 -10.30 12.58
C ILE A 9 -3.96 -11.05 11.26
N VAL A 10 -4.86 -10.62 10.37
CA VAL A 10 -5.09 -11.24 9.06
C VAL A 10 -4.57 -10.32 7.96
N GLY A 11 -3.51 -10.76 7.28
CA GLY A 11 -2.81 -10.02 6.23
C GLY A 11 -1.50 -9.41 6.73
N GLY A 12 -0.38 -9.98 6.32
CA GLY A 12 0.99 -9.54 6.56
C GLY A 12 1.48 -8.50 5.55
N GLY A 13 0.63 -7.56 5.14
CA GLY A 13 1.05 -6.38 4.37
C GLY A 13 1.67 -5.28 5.25
N TYR A 14 1.85 -4.07 4.69
CA TYR A 14 2.43 -2.93 5.42
C TYR A 14 1.75 -2.65 6.76
N GLY A 15 0.42 -2.72 6.79
CA GLY A 15 -0.36 -2.48 7.99
C GLY A 15 -0.27 -3.62 9.01
N GLY A 16 -0.46 -4.86 8.57
CA GLY A 16 -0.50 -6.01 9.48
C GLY A 16 0.83 -6.31 10.14
N ILE A 17 1.95 -6.28 9.40
CA ILE A 17 3.29 -6.47 10.01
C ILE A 17 3.62 -5.32 10.96
N ALA A 18 3.24 -4.08 10.62
CA ALA A 18 3.44 -2.95 11.52
C ALA A 18 2.67 -3.12 12.84
N VAL A 19 1.44 -3.63 12.81
CA VAL A 19 0.68 -3.97 14.03
C VAL A 19 1.33 -5.14 14.78
N ALA A 20 1.67 -6.23 14.08
CA ALA A 20 2.27 -7.42 14.68
C ALA A 20 3.55 -7.08 15.45
N THR A 21 4.48 -6.38 14.79
CA THR A 21 5.77 -5.99 15.38
C THR A 21 5.59 -5.13 16.64
N LYS A 22 4.66 -4.17 16.60
CA LYS A 22 4.42 -3.26 17.72
C LYS A 22 3.73 -3.97 18.89
N LEU A 23 2.73 -4.81 18.62
CA LEU A 23 2.07 -5.59 19.66
C LEU A 23 3.03 -6.60 20.27
N GLU A 24 3.86 -7.27 19.48
CA GLU A 24 4.86 -8.22 19.97
C GLU A 24 5.81 -7.53 20.94
N SER A 25 6.38 -6.39 20.55
CA SER A 25 7.27 -5.61 21.43
C SER A 25 6.63 -5.20 22.78
N SER A 26 5.30 -5.01 22.79
CA SER A 26 4.56 -4.48 23.95
C SER A 26 3.88 -5.55 24.80
N LEU A 27 3.45 -6.66 24.21
CA LEU A 27 2.48 -7.58 24.81
C LEU A 27 2.89 -9.06 24.78
N HIS A 28 4.02 -9.45 24.16
CA HIS A 28 4.47 -10.86 24.04
C HIS A 28 4.45 -11.65 25.36
N LYS A 29 4.69 -11.00 26.50
CA LYS A 29 4.66 -11.65 27.83
C LYS A 29 3.27 -12.04 28.32
N THR A 30 2.22 -11.42 27.77
CA THR A 30 0.85 -11.49 28.31
C THR A 30 -0.20 -11.94 27.27
N HIS A 31 0.10 -11.79 25.99
CA HIS A 31 -0.78 -12.13 24.88
C HIS A 31 0.02 -12.91 23.84
N GLN A 32 -0.65 -13.81 23.13
CA GLN A 32 -0.06 -14.45 21.94
C GLN A 32 -0.43 -13.61 20.71
N ILE A 33 0.58 -13.19 19.96
CA ILE A 33 0.38 -12.42 18.73
C ILE A 33 0.45 -13.40 17.55
N ILE A 34 -0.65 -13.55 16.83
CA ILE A 34 -0.76 -14.53 15.73
C ILE A 34 -0.97 -13.77 14.43
N LEU A 35 -0.02 -13.89 13.49
CA LEU A 35 -0.14 -13.34 12.15
C LEU A 35 -0.54 -14.43 11.15
N ILE A 36 -1.70 -14.26 10.53
CA ILE A 36 -2.18 -15.12 9.45
C ILE A 36 -1.92 -14.40 8.12
N GLU A 37 -0.99 -14.91 7.33
CA GLU A 37 -0.69 -14.43 5.99
C GLU A 37 -0.65 -15.62 5.03
N ARG A 38 -1.22 -15.43 3.84
CA ARG A 38 -1.24 -16.45 2.79
C ARG A 38 0.15 -16.63 2.18
N LYS A 39 0.92 -15.55 2.08
CA LYS A 39 2.30 -15.56 1.61
C LYS A 39 3.22 -16.02 2.74
N THR A 40 4.24 -16.79 2.40
CA THR A 40 5.32 -17.13 3.35
C THR A 40 6.34 -16.00 3.50
N HIS A 41 6.08 -14.82 2.90
CA HIS A 41 6.98 -13.69 2.87
C HIS A 41 6.23 -12.36 2.83
N PHE A 42 6.84 -11.33 3.41
CA PHE A 42 6.50 -9.94 3.13
C PHE A 42 7.16 -9.48 1.83
N TYR A 43 6.38 -8.81 0.98
CA TYR A 43 6.85 -8.22 -0.25
C TYR A 43 6.70 -6.69 -0.21
N HIS A 44 7.82 -5.99 -0.26
CA HIS A 44 7.85 -4.52 -0.34
C HIS A 44 7.49 -4.07 -1.75
N SER A 45 6.18 -3.96 -2.02
CA SER A 45 5.64 -3.71 -3.36
C SER A 45 6.13 -2.43 -4.02
N ILE A 46 6.51 -1.40 -3.24
CA ILE A 46 7.11 -0.17 -3.77
C ILE A 46 8.49 -0.47 -4.38
N GLY A 47 9.30 -1.30 -3.73
CA GLY A 47 10.61 -1.74 -4.25
C GLY A 47 10.50 -2.69 -5.42
N GLY A 48 9.38 -3.41 -5.52
CA GLY A 48 9.05 -4.31 -6.63
C GLY A 48 9.26 -3.71 -8.03
N LEU A 49 9.01 -2.42 -8.20
CA LEU A 49 9.21 -1.70 -9.46
C LEU A 49 10.65 -1.82 -9.98
N ARG A 50 11.63 -1.90 -9.08
CA ARG A 50 13.06 -1.99 -9.42
C ARG A 50 13.48 -3.36 -9.90
N THR A 51 12.79 -4.42 -9.46
CA THR A 51 13.13 -5.81 -9.82
C THR A 51 13.02 -6.08 -11.31
N VAL A 52 12.30 -5.23 -12.04
CA VAL A 52 12.15 -5.30 -13.51
C VAL A 52 13.41 -4.81 -14.24
N VAL A 53 14.27 -4.02 -13.58
CA VAL A 53 15.37 -3.31 -14.24
C VAL A 53 16.73 -3.49 -13.56
N GLU A 54 16.79 -4.16 -12.42
CA GLU A 54 18.03 -4.38 -11.66
C GLU A 54 18.05 -5.82 -11.10
N ASP A 55 18.83 -6.69 -11.74
CA ASP A 55 19.07 -8.06 -11.31
C ASP A 55 19.61 -8.11 -9.88
N GLY A 56 19.10 -9.04 -9.06
CA GLY A 56 19.47 -9.18 -7.66
C GLY A 56 18.71 -8.23 -6.72
N PHE A 57 17.94 -7.26 -7.24
CA PHE A 57 17.12 -6.39 -6.40
C PHE A 57 15.90 -7.11 -5.81
N GLU A 58 15.46 -8.22 -6.41
CA GLU A 58 14.40 -9.08 -5.90
C GLU A 58 14.70 -9.61 -4.49
N LYS A 59 15.98 -9.90 -4.20
CA LYS A 59 16.46 -10.31 -2.87
C LYS A 59 16.27 -9.22 -1.82
N LYS A 60 16.25 -7.95 -2.25
CA LYS A 60 16.10 -6.79 -1.36
C LYS A 60 14.66 -6.46 -1.02
N VAL A 61 13.68 -7.02 -1.73
CA VAL A 61 12.25 -6.64 -1.58
C VAL A 61 11.39 -7.73 -0.94
N ILE A 62 12.01 -8.83 -0.51
CA ILE A 62 11.37 -9.98 0.14
C ILE A 62 11.99 -10.18 1.52
N VAL A 63 11.13 -10.41 2.52
CA VAL A 63 11.52 -10.85 3.87
C VAL A 63 10.64 -12.04 4.23
N ASP A 64 11.25 -13.14 4.63
CA ASP A 64 10.54 -14.36 5.05
C ASP A 64 9.68 -14.06 6.27
N THR A 65 8.45 -14.57 6.26
CA THR A 65 7.53 -14.50 7.41
C THR A 65 7.22 -15.91 7.83
N GLU A 66 7.43 -16.23 9.11
CA GLU A 66 6.95 -17.49 9.67
C GLU A 66 5.41 -17.47 9.67
N THR A 67 4.79 -18.37 8.90
CA THR A 67 3.34 -18.54 8.85
C THR A 67 2.97 -19.98 9.16
N GLU A 68 1.99 -20.17 10.05
CA GLU A 68 1.36 -21.46 10.29
C GLU A 68 -0.05 -21.45 9.68
N LEU A 69 -0.42 -22.55 9.00
CA LEU A 69 -1.74 -22.74 8.39
C LEU A 69 -2.52 -23.80 9.19
N GLY A 70 -3.66 -23.44 9.82
CA GLY A 70 -4.62 -24.42 10.35
C GLY A 70 -5.61 -23.96 11.44
N THR A 71 -6.85 -24.48 11.36
CA THR A 71 -7.97 -24.56 12.36
C THR A 71 -8.52 -23.28 13.03
N HIS A 72 -9.65 -23.41 13.74
CA HIS A 72 -10.38 -22.34 14.44
C HIS A 72 -9.52 -21.70 15.55
N ILE A 73 -9.06 -20.46 15.32
CA ILE A 73 -8.24 -19.71 16.28
C ILE A 73 -9.16 -18.79 17.11
N PRO A 74 -9.46 -19.10 18.38
CA PRO A 74 -10.15 -18.15 19.23
C PRO A 74 -9.28 -16.91 19.44
N PHE A 75 -9.88 -15.73 19.47
CA PHE A 75 -9.17 -14.47 19.64
C PHE A 75 -9.89 -13.54 20.61
N LYS A 76 -9.11 -12.70 21.29
CA LYS A 76 -9.63 -11.58 22.09
C LYS A 76 -9.77 -10.32 21.24
N TYR A 77 -8.83 -10.11 20.31
CA TYR A 77 -8.88 -9.04 19.32
C TYR A 77 -8.51 -9.58 17.94
N LEU A 78 -9.21 -9.08 16.91
CA LEU A 78 -8.95 -9.41 15.51
C LEU A 78 -8.62 -8.15 14.73
N ILE A 79 -7.55 -8.19 13.94
CA ILE A 79 -7.10 -7.10 13.08
C ILE A 79 -7.14 -7.58 11.63
N ILE A 80 -7.86 -6.85 10.77
CA ILE A 80 -8.02 -7.20 9.37
C ILE A 80 -7.24 -6.18 8.52
N ALA A 81 -6.17 -6.66 7.88
CA ALA A 81 -5.21 -5.88 7.09
C ALA A 81 -4.91 -6.58 5.74
N THR A 82 -5.94 -7.15 5.13
CA THR A 82 -5.90 -7.99 3.92
C THR A 82 -5.53 -7.25 2.63
N GLY A 83 -5.38 -5.92 2.69
CA GLY A 83 -4.92 -5.10 1.58
C GLY A 83 -5.88 -5.09 0.39
N SER A 84 -5.31 -5.01 -0.80
CA SER A 84 -6.05 -4.97 -2.05
C SER A 84 -5.55 -6.03 -3.04
N ASN A 85 -6.45 -6.49 -3.89
CA ASN A 85 -6.21 -7.47 -4.96
C ASN A 85 -6.28 -6.80 -6.33
N HIS A 86 -5.81 -7.51 -7.36
CA HIS A 86 -5.99 -7.13 -8.76
C HIS A 86 -6.95 -8.10 -9.46
N SER A 87 -7.72 -7.62 -10.44
CA SER A 87 -8.59 -8.45 -11.27
C SER A 87 -7.79 -9.49 -12.06
N LYS A 88 -8.28 -10.74 -12.12
CA LYS A 88 -7.78 -11.80 -13.00
C LYS A 88 -8.87 -12.24 -14.00
N PRO A 89 -8.58 -12.35 -15.31
CA PRO A 89 -7.44 -11.73 -16.00
C PRO A 89 -7.48 -10.20 -15.79
N ALA A 90 -6.38 -9.48 -16.08
CA ALA A 90 -6.26 -8.05 -15.85
C ALA A 90 -7.34 -7.26 -16.62
N LYS A 91 -8.53 -7.18 -16.02
CA LYS A 91 -9.70 -6.51 -16.58
C LYS A 91 -9.63 -5.07 -16.12
N MET A 92 -9.79 -4.17 -17.07
CA MET A 92 -9.74 -2.74 -16.86
C MET A 92 -10.97 -2.29 -16.06
N ILE A 93 -10.89 -2.33 -14.73
CA ILE A 93 -11.99 -1.95 -13.82
C ILE A 93 -12.08 -0.42 -13.67
N LYS A 94 -10.95 0.28 -13.84
CA LYS A 94 -10.87 1.75 -13.86
C LYS A 94 -9.97 2.22 -15.01
N LYS A 95 -10.42 3.23 -15.74
CA LYS A 95 -9.70 3.87 -16.87
C LYS A 95 -8.60 4.84 -16.40
N ARG A 96 -7.75 4.44 -15.45
CA ARG A 96 -6.75 5.35 -14.87
C ARG A 96 -5.43 4.63 -14.66
N VAL A 97 -4.33 5.27 -15.08
CA VAL A 97 -2.99 4.76 -14.84
C VAL A 97 -2.63 5.08 -13.39
N PRO A 98 -2.32 4.07 -12.57
CA PRO A 98 -1.81 4.31 -11.23
C PRO A 98 -0.44 4.96 -11.31
N TRP A 99 -0.08 5.76 -10.31
CA TRP A 99 1.28 6.33 -10.18
C TRP A 99 2.37 5.26 -10.31
N ALA A 100 2.10 4.01 -9.89
CA ALA A 100 3.02 2.88 -10.02
C ALA A 100 3.48 2.64 -11.47
N LEU A 101 2.63 2.82 -12.48
CA LEU A 101 3.04 2.68 -13.89
C LEU A 101 3.85 3.88 -14.39
N VAL A 102 3.62 5.08 -13.83
CA VAL A 102 4.49 6.24 -14.09
C VAL A 102 5.89 5.98 -13.55
N GLU A 103 5.99 5.41 -12.33
CA GLU A 103 7.26 5.03 -11.73
C GLU A 103 7.94 3.90 -12.51
N LEU A 104 7.20 2.85 -12.89
CA LEU A 104 7.74 1.74 -13.68
C LEU A 104 8.26 2.19 -15.05
N ALA A 105 7.51 3.02 -15.78
CA ALA A 105 7.96 3.57 -17.06
C ALA A 105 9.25 4.38 -16.89
N GLY A 106 9.33 5.16 -15.81
CA GLY A 106 10.54 5.90 -15.44
C GLY A 106 11.72 4.99 -15.08
N GLU A 107 11.49 3.88 -14.36
CA GLU A 107 12.53 2.89 -14.07
C GLU A 107 13.08 2.27 -15.36
N ILE A 108 12.20 1.72 -16.21
CA ILE A 108 12.57 1.06 -17.48
C ILE A 108 13.32 2.03 -18.38
N ALA A 109 12.74 3.20 -18.67
CA ALA A 109 13.34 4.17 -19.59
C ALA A 109 14.64 4.80 -19.05
N SER A 110 14.84 4.81 -17.73
CA SER A 110 16.08 5.32 -17.14
C SER A 110 17.26 4.33 -17.25
N VAL A 111 16.98 3.04 -17.42
CA VAL A 111 17.99 1.97 -17.51
C VAL A 111 18.19 1.54 -18.96
N TYR A 112 17.10 1.31 -19.70
CA TYR A 112 17.10 0.79 -21.05
C TYR A 112 16.81 1.89 -22.08
N GLN A 113 17.83 2.70 -22.36
CA GLN A 113 17.69 3.87 -23.27
C GLN A 113 17.50 3.49 -24.74
N ASP A 114 17.80 2.24 -25.11
CA ASP A 114 17.66 1.68 -26.45
C ASP A 114 16.27 1.07 -26.70
N LYS A 115 15.40 1.00 -25.68
CA LYS A 115 14.06 0.40 -25.78
C LYS A 115 12.99 1.47 -25.92
N GLU A 116 11.99 1.20 -26.75
CA GLU A 116 10.80 2.05 -26.82
C GLU A 116 9.89 1.77 -25.63
N VAL A 117 9.63 2.80 -24.83
CA VAL A 117 8.69 2.73 -23.71
C VAL A 117 7.49 3.61 -24.03
N THR A 118 6.30 3.00 -24.08
CA THR A 118 5.05 3.72 -24.29
C THR A 118 4.18 3.63 -23.04
N LEU A 119 3.72 4.77 -22.53
CA LEU A 119 2.77 4.88 -21.42
C LEU A 119 1.44 5.42 -21.93
N ILE A 120 0.38 4.61 -21.76
CA ILE A 120 -0.96 4.91 -22.26
C ILE A 120 -1.88 5.27 -21.09
N HIS A 121 -2.59 6.40 -21.19
CA HIS A 121 -3.56 6.87 -20.19
C HIS A 121 -4.89 7.25 -20.86
N ALA A 122 -6.02 6.91 -20.23
CA ALA A 122 -7.33 7.24 -20.79
C ALA A 122 -7.73 8.73 -20.61
N GLU A 123 -7.22 9.38 -19.56
CA GLU A 123 -7.32 10.84 -19.35
C GLU A 123 -6.21 11.60 -20.11
N ASN A 124 -6.36 12.93 -20.21
CA ASN A 124 -5.45 13.83 -20.94
C ASN A 124 -4.19 14.26 -20.16
N HIS A 125 -3.94 13.67 -19.00
CA HIS A 125 -2.78 13.93 -18.16
C HIS A 125 -2.41 12.70 -17.33
N LEU A 126 -1.21 12.71 -16.74
CA LEU A 126 -0.79 11.69 -15.77
C LEU A 126 -1.47 11.91 -14.42
N LEU A 127 -1.64 10.82 -13.66
CA LEU A 127 -2.27 10.81 -12.34
C LEU A 127 -3.74 11.30 -12.37
N THR A 128 -4.41 11.33 -11.22
CA THR A 128 -5.80 11.82 -11.11
C THR A 128 -5.84 13.33 -10.87
N ASP A 129 -6.97 13.98 -11.15
CA ASP A 129 -7.22 15.43 -10.88
C ASP A 129 -7.03 15.87 -9.42
N LYS A 130 -6.95 14.91 -8.50
CA LYS A 130 -6.60 15.18 -7.09
C LYS A 130 -5.19 15.74 -6.93
N PHE A 131 -4.30 15.54 -7.90
CA PHE A 131 -2.93 16.02 -7.85
C PHE A 131 -2.78 17.34 -8.62
N PRO A 132 -1.97 18.30 -8.13
CA PRO A 132 -1.79 19.57 -8.82
C PRO A 132 -1.23 19.38 -10.24
N LYS A 133 -1.75 20.15 -11.21
CA LYS A 133 -1.29 20.12 -12.61
C LYS A 133 0.23 20.29 -12.73
N LYS A 134 0.83 21.12 -11.88
CA LYS A 134 2.29 21.31 -11.82
C LYS A 134 3.05 19.99 -11.60
N MET A 135 2.51 19.08 -10.79
CA MET A 135 3.12 17.77 -10.55
C MET A 135 2.98 16.87 -11.77
N THR A 136 1.80 16.83 -12.38
CA THR A 136 1.53 15.97 -13.54
C THR A 136 2.31 16.41 -14.77
N ASP A 137 2.40 17.73 -15.02
CA ASP A 137 3.22 18.32 -16.08
C ASP A 137 4.71 18.02 -15.88
N LEU A 138 5.21 18.13 -14.64
CA LEU A 138 6.61 17.88 -14.33
C LEU A 138 6.98 16.41 -14.56
N LEU A 139 6.13 15.47 -14.15
CA LEU A 139 6.33 14.04 -14.41
C LEU A 139 6.29 13.73 -15.90
N ALA A 140 5.31 14.28 -16.64
CA ALA A 140 5.20 14.09 -18.08
C ALA A 140 6.43 14.64 -18.82
N LYS A 141 6.92 15.82 -18.41
CA LYS A 141 8.16 16.40 -18.94
C LYS A 141 9.35 15.46 -18.73
N GLN A 142 9.54 14.97 -17.51
CA GLN A 142 10.67 14.08 -17.18
C GLN A 142 10.62 12.74 -17.90
N LEU A 143 9.42 12.18 -18.12
CA LEU A 143 9.25 10.97 -18.93
C LEU A 143 9.60 11.22 -20.41
N ARG A 144 9.16 12.34 -20.99
CA ARG A 144 9.52 12.70 -22.37
C ARG A 144 11.02 12.94 -22.55
N GLU A 145 11.69 13.51 -21.53
CA GLU A 145 13.16 13.63 -21.51
C GLU A 145 13.88 12.27 -21.50
N LEU A 146 13.19 11.18 -21.13
CA LEU A 146 13.67 9.80 -21.23
C LEU A 146 13.13 9.08 -22.48
N ASN A 147 12.65 9.83 -23.47
CA ASN A 147 12.05 9.31 -24.70
C ASN A 147 10.84 8.39 -24.50
N VAL A 148 10.16 8.49 -23.34
CA VAL A 148 8.90 7.76 -23.11
C VAL A 148 7.80 8.39 -23.94
N LYS A 149 7.17 7.60 -24.81
CA LYS A 149 6.01 7.99 -25.60
C LYS A 149 4.78 8.02 -24.70
N LEU A 150 4.10 9.17 -24.62
CA LEU A 150 2.90 9.35 -23.82
C LEU A 150 1.69 9.43 -24.74
N ILE A 151 0.74 8.49 -24.59
CA ILE A 151 -0.50 8.45 -25.35
C ILE A 151 -1.66 8.71 -24.39
N PHE A 152 -2.45 9.73 -24.68
CA PHE A 152 -3.52 10.21 -23.81
C PHE A 152 -4.86 10.29 -24.52
N GLY A 153 -5.95 9.94 -23.84
CA GLY A 153 -7.31 10.15 -24.36
C GLY A 153 -7.73 9.22 -25.51
N GLU A 154 -6.82 8.38 -25.99
CA GLU A 154 -7.06 7.54 -27.15
C GLU A 154 -7.91 6.30 -26.81
N LYS A 155 -8.87 5.99 -27.70
CA LYS A 155 -9.74 4.81 -27.61
C LYS A 155 -9.74 4.11 -28.96
N GLY A 156 -9.60 2.79 -28.95
CA GLY A 156 -9.61 1.98 -30.16
C GLY A 156 -8.29 1.95 -30.94
N THR A 157 -7.26 2.67 -30.47
CA THR A 157 -5.90 2.56 -31.03
C THR A 157 -5.32 1.18 -30.72
N GLN A 158 -4.86 0.49 -31.75
CA GLN A 158 -4.07 -0.73 -31.60
C GLN A 158 -2.60 -0.35 -31.44
N ILE A 159 -1.97 -0.89 -30.40
CA ILE A 159 -0.56 -0.67 -30.10
C ILE A 159 0.07 -2.04 -29.95
N GLU A 160 1.04 -2.34 -30.81
CA GLU A 160 1.83 -3.55 -30.73
C GLU A 160 2.96 -3.35 -29.70
N SER A 161 3.25 -4.38 -28.91
CA SER A 161 4.29 -4.36 -27.89
C SER A 161 4.79 -5.77 -27.60
N ASP A 162 6.10 -5.93 -27.42
CA ASP A 162 6.69 -7.21 -27.02
C ASP A 162 6.33 -7.60 -25.57
N VAL A 163 6.20 -6.59 -24.69
CA VAL A 163 5.89 -6.76 -23.27
C VAL A 163 4.85 -5.73 -22.84
N GLN A 164 3.81 -6.18 -22.14
CA GLN A 164 2.74 -5.32 -21.65
C GLN A 164 2.62 -5.38 -20.12
N PHE A 165 2.84 -4.24 -19.46
CA PHE A 165 2.57 -4.08 -18.04
C PHE A 165 1.18 -3.49 -17.82
N VAL A 166 0.31 -4.27 -17.19
CA VAL A 166 -1.09 -3.89 -16.98
C VAL A 166 -1.34 -3.63 -15.49
N ALA A 167 -1.75 -2.41 -15.14
CA ALA A 167 -2.14 -2.07 -13.77
C ALA A 167 -3.44 -1.26 -13.76
N PHE A 168 -4.58 -1.94 -13.60
CA PHE A 168 -5.91 -1.31 -13.63
C PHE A 168 -6.55 -1.22 -12.25
N GLY A 169 -5.99 -0.37 -11.39
CA GLY A 169 -6.51 -0.16 -10.04
C GLY A 169 -6.47 -1.41 -9.15
N ALA A 170 -6.70 -1.20 -7.86
CA ALA A 170 -6.79 -2.27 -6.89
C ALA A 170 -8.25 -2.42 -6.42
N LYS A 171 -8.68 -3.66 -6.19
CA LYS A 171 -9.95 -4.01 -5.55
C LYS A 171 -9.68 -4.27 -4.07
N PRO A 172 -10.38 -3.63 -3.13
CA PRO A 172 -10.28 -3.97 -1.72
C PRO A 172 -10.52 -5.47 -1.46
N ASN A 173 -9.69 -6.10 -0.62
CA ASN A 173 -9.81 -7.51 -0.28
C ASN A 173 -10.71 -7.70 0.95
N THR A 174 -12.02 -7.55 0.77
CA THR A 174 -13.00 -7.42 1.88
C THR A 174 -13.88 -8.66 2.09
N GLU A 175 -13.56 -9.77 1.43
CA GLU A 175 -14.33 -11.02 1.50
C GLU A 175 -14.48 -11.56 2.93
N VAL A 176 -13.42 -11.47 3.75
CA VAL A 176 -13.46 -11.87 5.17
C VAL A 176 -14.49 -11.07 5.99
N ILE A 177 -14.69 -9.79 5.67
CA ILE A 177 -15.68 -8.96 6.35
C ILE A 177 -17.08 -9.27 5.83
N ILE A 178 -17.23 -9.55 4.53
CA ILE A 178 -18.52 -9.94 3.94
C ILE A 178 -19.05 -11.21 4.61
N THR A 179 -18.19 -12.19 4.89
CA THR A 179 -18.59 -13.43 5.59
C THR A 179 -18.98 -13.19 7.05
N LEU A 180 -18.49 -12.11 7.67
CA LEU A 180 -18.85 -11.73 9.03
C LEU A 180 -20.19 -10.98 9.04
N ASP A 181 -20.28 -9.90 8.27
CA ASP A 181 -21.47 -9.04 8.17
C ASP A 181 -21.37 -8.14 6.93
N GLN A 182 -22.25 -8.38 5.95
CA GLN A 182 -22.29 -7.61 4.71
C GLN A 182 -22.64 -6.12 4.93
N SER A 183 -23.34 -5.76 6.02
CA SER A 183 -23.73 -4.37 6.31
C SER A 183 -22.53 -3.45 6.58
N LEU A 184 -21.39 -4.05 6.95
CA LEU A 184 -20.11 -3.36 7.16
C LEU A 184 -19.41 -2.94 5.86
N ILE A 185 -19.95 -3.31 4.70
CA ILE A 185 -19.36 -3.00 3.40
C ILE A 185 -20.11 -1.86 2.73
N GLU A 186 -19.38 -0.86 2.24
CA GLU A 186 -19.92 0.16 1.35
C GLU A 186 -20.29 -0.45 -0.01
N GLN A 187 -21.55 -0.31 -0.41
CA GLN A 187 -22.10 -0.96 -1.61
C GLN A 187 -21.33 -0.64 -2.90
N HIS A 188 -20.86 0.60 -3.08
CA HIS A 188 -20.22 1.03 -4.33
C HIS A 188 -18.70 0.84 -4.37
N THR A 189 -18.04 1.01 -3.23
CA THR A 189 -16.58 1.00 -3.14
C THR A 189 -16.04 -0.36 -2.72
N THR A 190 -16.89 -1.22 -2.13
CA THR A 190 -16.53 -2.47 -1.46
C THR A 190 -15.59 -2.29 -0.27
N LEU A 191 -15.44 -1.06 0.23
CA LEU A 191 -14.61 -0.73 1.39
C LEU A 191 -15.35 -1.04 2.70
N VAL A 192 -14.58 -1.36 3.73
CA VAL A 192 -15.05 -1.66 5.10
C VAL A 192 -15.32 -0.35 5.84
N LYS A 193 -16.51 -0.24 6.40
CA LYS A 193 -16.92 0.86 7.26
C LYS A 193 -16.24 0.74 8.62
N VAL A 194 -15.50 1.77 9.00
CA VAL A 194 -14.78 1.83 10.28
C VAL A 194 -15.08 3.12 11.01
N LYS A 195 -15.09 3.04 12.35
CA LYS A 195 -15.11 4.21 13.23
C LYS A 195 -13.77 4.96 13.15
N PRO A 196 -13.67 6.22 13.62
CA PRO A 196 -12.39 6.91 13.75
C PRO A 196 -11.35 6.14 14.58
N THR A 197 -11.77 5.29 15.51
CA THR A 197 -10.91 4.40 16.29
C THR A 197 -10.39 3.17 15.52
N LEU A 198 -10.77 3.03 14.25
CA LEU A 198 -10.50 1.90 13.34
C LEU A 198 -11.14 0.57 13.72
N GLN A 199 -12.06 0.59 14.69
CA GLN A 199 -12.97 -0.53 14.94
C GLN A 199 -14.00 -0.62 13.81
N LEU A 200 -14.54 -1.81 13.55
CA LEU A 200 -15.65 -1.98 12.62
C LEU A 200 -16.85 -1.10 13.06
N GLU A 201 -17.61 -0.58 12.10
CA GLU A 201 -18.77 0.29 12.33
C GLU A 201 -20.00 -0.49 12.85
N ASN A 202 -19.82 -1.28 13.89
CA ASN A 202 -20.86 -2.02 14.61
C ASN A 202 -20.34 -2.37 16.02
N ASP A 203 -21.10 -2.03 17.06
CA ASP A 203 -20.71 -2.26 18.46
C ASP A 203 -20.58 -3.74 18.82
N ASN A 204 -21.29 -4.64 18.13
CA ASN A 204 -21.15 -6.08 18.30
C ASN A 204 -19.74 -6.58 17.91
N TYR A 205 -19.01 -5.78 17.11
CA TYR A 205 -17.66 -6.07 16.65
C TYR A 205 -16.63 -5.07 17.20
N ALA A 206 -16.89 -4.48 18.37
CA ALA A 206 -15.98 -3.50 18.98
C ALA A 206 -14.57 -4.06 19.27
N HIS A 207 -14.38 -5.37 19.30
CA HIS A 207 -13.07 -6.01 19.48
C HIS A 207 -12.37 -6.33 18.14
N ILE A 208 -12.93 -5.91 17.00
CA ILE A 208 -12.41 -6.15 15.65
C ILE A 208 -12.03 -4.82 15.00
N PHE A 209 -10.84 -4.76 14.42
CA PHE A 209 -10.27 -3.60 13.75
C PHE A 209 -10.03 -3.87 12.27
N ALA A 210 -10.20 -2.86 11.43
CA ALA A 210 -9.83 -2.91 10.01
C ALA A 210 -8.94 -1.72 9.65
N LEU A 211 -7.88 -1.96 8.88
CA LEU A 211 -6.90 -0.92 8.53
C LEU A 211 -6.31 -1.07 7.13
N GLY A 212 -5.72 0.02 6.63
CA GLY A 212 -5.05 0.06 5.33
C GLY A 212 -6.04 0.19 4.17
N ASP A 213 -5.74 -0.46 3.04
CA ASP A 213 -6.45 -0.28 1.77
C ASP A 213 -7.93 -0.65 1.82
N ILE A 214 -8.33 -1.50 2.77
CA ILE A 214 -9.72 -1.98 2.87
C ILE A 214 -10.67 -0.97 3.50
N THR A 215 -10.20 0.05 4.20
CA THR A 215 -11.08 0.95 4.97
C THR A 215 -11.78 1.98 4.09
N ASN A 216 -12.97 2.43 4.48
CA ASN A 216 -13.68 3.51 3.79
C ASN A 216 -13.20 4.92 4.16
N ILE A 217 -12.09 5.03 4.89
CA ILE A 217 -11.46 6.30 5.24
C ILE A 217 -11.16 7.08 3.95
N LYS A 218 -11.63 8.33 3.90
CA LYS A 218 -11.56 9.20 2.72
C LYS A 218 -10.15 9.78 2.53
N GLU A 219 -9.24 8.94 2.05
CA GLU A 219 -7.86 9.30 1.76
C GLU A 219 -7.28 8.42 0.64
N THR A 220 -6.15 8.83 0.08
CA THR A 220 -5.41 7.99 -0.87
C THR A 220 -4.80 6.78 -0.15
N LYS A 221 -5.07 5.57 -0.66
CA LYS A 221 -4.60 4.31 -0.08
C LYS A 221 -3.11 4.11 -0.37
N LEU A 222 -2.28 4.30 0.67
CA LEU A 222 -0.82 4.32 0.58
C LEU A 222 -0.20 3.55 1.76
N ALA A 223 0.96 2.95 1.52
CA ALA A 223 1.70 2.17 2.53
C ALA A 223 1.95 2.95 3.84
N TYR A 224 2.33 4.23 3.74
CA TYR A 224 2.59 5.04 4.93
C TYR A 224 1.31 5.29 5.75
N ARG A 225 0.15 5.42 5.09
CA ARG A 225 -1.16 5.54 5.77
C ARG A 225 -1.53 4.27 6.50
N ALA A 226 -1.27 3.10 5.90
CA ALA A 226 -1.42 1.83 6.59
C ALA A 226 -0.54 1.75 7.86
N GLY A 227 0.66 2.33 7.83
CA GLY A 227 1.51 2.49 9.03
C GLY A 227 0.88 3.39 10.10
N LEU A 228 0.31 4.54 9.73
CA LEU A 228 -0.40 5.43 10.67
C LEU A 228 -1.66 4.78 11.25
N HIS A 229 -2.39 4.02 10.44
CA HIS A 229 -3.51 3.21 10.93
C HIS A 229 -3.03 2.15 11.92
N ALA A 230 -1.91 1.48 11.64
CA ALA A 230 -1.32 0.51 12.54
C ALA A 230 -0.96 1.13 13.91
N ASP A 231 -0.46 2.39 13.94
CA ASP A 231 -0.23 3.12 15.19
C ASP A 231 -1.51 3.31 16.02
N VAL A 232 -2.61 3.70 15.37
CA VAL A 232 -3.91 3.90 16.04
C VAL A 232 -4.47 2.58 16.54
N VAL A 233 -4.48 1.52 15.71
CA VAL A 233 -4.96 0.19 16.11
C VAL A 233 -4.16 -0.36 17.28
N THR A 234 -2.83 -0.27 17.23
CA THR A 234 -1.96 -0.74 18.33
C THR A 234 -2.28 0.00 19.63
N LYS A 235 -2.36 1.33 19.60
CA LYS A 235 -2.70 2.15 20.77
C LYS A 235 -4.08 1.78 21.32
N ASN A 236 -5.06 1.54 20.46
CA ASN A 236 -6.42 1.19 20.86
C ASN A 236 -6.53 -0.20 21.46
N ILE A 237 -5.81 -1.19 20.93
CA ILE A 237 -5.74 -2.53 21.55
C ILE A 237 -5.12 -2.43 22.95
N ILE A 238 -4.00 -1.73 23.10
CA ILE A 238 -3.37 -1.51 24.40
C ILE A 238 -4.30 -0.73 25.33
N ALA A 239 -5.03 0.26 24.82
CA ALA A 239 -6.00 1.02 25.61
C ALA A 239 -7.14 0.12 26.10
N LEU A 240 -7.73 -0.72 25.23
CA LEU A 240 -8.78 -1.68 25.60
C LEU A 240 -8.31 -2.67 26.66
N ILE A 241 -7.10 -3.23 26.52
CA ILE A 241 -6.52 -4.15 27.52
C ILE A 241 -6.40 -3.47 28.88
N ASN A 242 -6.08 -2.18 28.90
CA ASN A 242 -5.87 -1.39 30.11
C ASN A 242 -7.11 -0.61 30.55
N ASN A 243 -8.29 -0.85 29.95
CA ASN A 243 -9.53 -0.10 30.21
C ASN A 243 -9.35 1.43 30.10
N LYS A 244 -8.57 1.89 29.13
CA LYS A 244 -8.31 3.31 28.84
C LYS A 244 -9.14 3.78 27.65
N LYS A 245 -9.28 5.11 27.55
CA LYS A 245 -9.95 5.77 26.42
C LYS A 245 -9.20 5.50 25.11
N LEU A 246 -9.97 5.25 24.04
CA LEU A 246 -9.44 5.05 22.69
C LEU A 246 -9.02 6.38 22.05
N VAL A 247 -8.08 6.29 21.13
CA VAL A 247 -7.62 7.38 20.27
C VAL A 247 -8.25 7.27 18.88
N GLU A 248 -8.49 8.41 18.25
CA GLU A 248 -9.08 8.50 16.92
C GLU A 248 -8.03 8.79 15.85
N TYR A 249 -8.22 8.19 14.68
CA TYR A 249 -7.52 8.52 13.46
C TYR A 249 -8.23 9.66 12.73
N SER A 250 -7.46 10.66 12.30
CA SER A 250 -7.94 11.71 11.40
C SER A 250 -7.07 11.75 10.15
N PRO A 251 -7.65 11.71 8.93
CA PRO A 251 -6.89 11.83 7.69
C PRO A 251 -6.14 13.16 7.61
N GLY A 252 -4.81 13.10 7.60
CA GLY A 252 -3.97 14.27 7.31
C GLY A 252 -3.97 14.67 5.82
N ALA A 253 -3.41 15.83 5.50
CA ALA A 253 -3.28 16.36 4.14
C ALA A 253 -2.58 15.38 3.16
N GLU A 254 -2.91 15.50 1.87
CA GLU A 254 -2.37 14.63 0.81
C GLU A 254 -0.86 14.82 0.64
N ALA A 255 -0.14 13.70 0.55
CA ALA A 255 1.29 13.68 0.30
C ALA A 255 1.61 12.52 -0.64
N MET A 256 2.43 12.77 -1.65
CA MET A 256 2.79 11.75 -2.63
C MET A 256 4.18 11.99 -3.19
N LEU A 257 4.95 10.92 -3.37
CA LEU A 257 6.25 10.95 -4.00
C LEU A 257 6.23 9.99 -5.18
N VAL A 258 6.39 10.53 -6.40
CA VAL A 258 6.43 9.75 -7.65
C VAL A 258 7.82 9.89 -8.26
N THR A 259 8.53 8.78 -8.35
CA THR A 259 9.89 8.72 -8.91
C THR A 259 9.88 8.54 -10.42
N ILE A 260 10.89 9.08 -11.10
CA ILE A 260 11.21 8.78 -12.49
C ILE A 260 12.66 8.25 -12.48
N GLY A 261 12.79 6.93 -12.42
CA GLY A 261 14.07 6.26 -12.15
C GLY A 261 14.70 6.66 -10.80
N LYS A 262 16.02 6.44 -10.65
CA LYS A 262 16.74 6.73 -9.39
C LYS A 262 16.83 8.20 -9.02
N ASN A 263 16.81 9.08 -10.03
CA ASN A 263 17.33 10.44 -9.90
C ASN A 263 16.28 11.54 -10.09
N LYS A 264 15.17 11.24 -10.76
CA LYS A 264 14.14 12.22 -11.11
C LYS A 264 12.82 11.87 -10.40
N GLY A 265 11.85 12.76 -10.52
CA GLY A 265 10.53 12.63 -9.93
C GLY A 265 9.94 13.97 -9.48
N ALA A 266 8.75 13.87 -8.89
CA ALA A 266 8.02 14.98 -8.29
C ALA A 266 7.38 14.53 -6.97
N SER A 267 7.28 15.45 -6.01
CA SER A 267 6.64 15.18 -4.72
C SER A 267 5.60 16.26 -4.41
N LEU A 268 4.42 15.84 -3.96
CA LEU A 268 3.41 16.67 -3.32
C LEU A 268 3.63 16.62 -1.80
N LEU A 269 3.83 17.78 -1.19
CA LEU A 269 3.97 17.91 0.26
C LEU A 269 2.63 18.22 0.94
N PRO A 270 2.41 17.71 2.17
CA PRO A 270 1.15 17.87 2.90
C PRO A 270 0.87 19.32 3.32
N MET A 271 1.89 20.17 3.42
CA MET A 271 1.75 21.59 3.77
C MET A 271 1.59 22.43 2.50
N GLY A 272 0.36 22.85 2.18
CA GLY A 272 0.07 23.87 1.17
C GLY A 272 0.05 23.40 -0.29
N ASN A 273 -0.16 22.10 -0.55
CA ASN A 273 -0.15 21.52 -1.91
C ASN A 273 1.12 21.84 -2.72
N MET A 274 2.24 22.05 -2.02
CA MET A 274 3.49 22.43 -2.65
C MET A 274 4.07 21.26 -3.42
N VAL A 275 4.28 21.46 -4.72
CA VAL A 275 4.97 20.52 -5.59
C VAL A 275 6.45 20.84 -5.60
N VAL A 276 7.26 19.89 -5.14
CA VAL A 276 8.73 19.95 -5.17
C VAL A 276 9.30 18.96 -6.19
N GLY A 277 10.46 19.31 -6.74
CA GLY A 277 11.09 18.55 -7.83
C GLY A 277 12.03 17.43 -7.37
N SER A 278 12.88 17.01 -8.29
CA SER A 278 13.66 15.77 -8.22
C SER A 278 14.60 15.64 -7.02
N PHE A 279 15.16 16.73 -6.50
CA PHE A 279 16.10 16.67 -5.37
C PHE A 279 15.49 16.00 -4.13
N MET A 280 14.27 16.38 -3.75
CA MET A 280 13.60 15.78 -2.60
C MET A 280 13.12 14.37 -2.90
N THR A 281 12.50 14.16 -4.07
CA THR A 281 12.01 12.85 -4.48
C THR A 281 13.12 11.80 -4.51
N LYS A 282 14.28 12.15 -5.08
CA LYS A 282 15.48 11.30 -5.15
C LYS A 282 15.96 10.87 -3.76
N ASN A 283 16.10 11.83 -2.85
CA ASN A 283 16.69 11.57 -1.53
C ASN A 283 15.74 10.84 -0.58
N ILE A 284 14.42 10.94 -0.77
CA ILE A 284 13.46 10.24 0.08
C ILE A 284 13.12 8.85 -0.47
N LYS A 285 12.83 8.76 -1.77
CA LYS A 285 12.29 7.56 -2.42
C LYS A 285 13.16 7.07 -3.58
N GLY A 286 13.64 7.94 -4.47
CA GLY A 286 14.26 7.54 -5.74
C GLY A 286 15.46 6.60 -5.64
N LYS A 287 16.36 6.80 -4.66
CA LYS A 287 17.58 5.99 -4.54
C LYS A 287 17.32 4.51 -4.24
N THR A 288 16.35 4.22 -3.36
CA THR A 288 16.18 2.88 -2.77
C THR A 288 14.74 2.41 -2.76
N LEU A 289 13.81 3.20 -3.30
CA LEU A 289 12.36 2.97 -3.22
C LEU A 289 11.88 2.71 -1.77
N ILE A 290 12.54 3.35 -0.80
CA ILE A 290 12.25 3.28 0.64
C ILE A 290 12.54 1.89 1.25
N VAL A 291 13.09 0.95 0.49
CA VAL A 291 13.43 -0.42 0.93
C VAL A 291 14.17 -0.42 2.27
N ASP A 292 15.33 0.25 2.34
CA ASP A 292 16.18 0.27 3.54
C ASP A 292 15.47 0.87 4.76
N LYS A 293 14.64 1.90 4.54
CA LYS A 293 13.87 2.54 5.62
C LYS A 293 12.78 1.60 6.13
N THR A 294 12.12 0.86 5.23
CA THR A 294 11.12 -0.15 5.57
C THR A 294 11.76 -1.24 6.42
N TRP A 295 12.90 -1.80 6.01
CA TRP A 295 13.62 -2.83 6.77
C TRP A 295 14.06 -2.37 8.14
N LYS A 296 14.64 -1.18 8.22
CA LYS A 296 14.99 -0.58 9.52
C LYS A 296 13.77 -0.41 10.43
N SER A 297 12.62 -0.04 9.88
CA SER A 297 11.39 0.15 10.67
C SER A 297 10.76 -1.15 11.16
N LEU A 298 10.96 -2.26 10.41
CA LEU A 298 10.44 -3.58 10.76
C LEU A 298 11.47 -4.41 11.55
N ASN A 299 12.64 -3.84 11.84
CA ASN A 299 13.77 -4.57 12.42
C ASN A 299 14.09 -5.87 11.67
N ALA A 300 14.00 -5.83 10.34
CA ALA A 300 14.15 -6.98 9.46
C ALA A 300 15.37 -6.83 8.55
N THR A 301 15.88 -7.94 8.07
CA THR A 301 16.90 -8.01 7.02
C THR A 301 16.31 -8.68 5.77
N PRO A 302 16.68 -8.23 4.56
CA PRO A 302 16.23 -8.89 3.33
C PRO A 302 16.66 -10.37 3.28
N ALA A 303 15.90 -11.19 2.57
CA ALA A 303 16.27 -12.58 2.28
C ALA A 303 17.61 -12.64 1.49
N ALA A 304 18.42 -13.67 1.77
CA ALA A 304 19.74 -13.88 1.15
C ALA A 304 19.67 -14.41 -0.30
#